data_AF-A0A7Y2H976-F1
#
_entry.id   AF-A0A7Y2H976-F1
#
_cell.length_a   1.000
_cell.length_b   1.000
_cell.length_c   1.000
_cell.angle_alpha   90.00
_cell.angle_beta   90.00
_cell.angle_gamma   90.00
#
_symmetry.space_group_name_H-M   'P 1'
#
loop_
_entity.id
_entity.type
_entity.pdbx_description
1 polymer ?
#
loop_
_entity_poly.entity_id
_entity_poly.type
_entity_poly.pdbx_seq_one_letter_code
_entity_poly.pdbx_strand_id
1 'polypeptide(L)'
;MKRIFLVLSLIIGLTELTVAQYVNHVSPPDTTKTVIKDSSDLSYRYAQTITNEDLARHLYTLASDKYEGREAGTKANDLAAGYIANHFKSIGLPAIGIENTFYQGVAFNRTSWSENSININGNPYRHLWDYMAFANINDDLPNLKTEEVVFLGFGIDDPNYSDYKGSNVKEKVIMINKGEPFSEDSISYVTGTNKSSSWDNNVWKKLKTAQKHGVKMVLVIENEMTKFLGENRRFLVSPSLQLGDGQITNREYANHIYISSAMARDIIGKKENKIKKWRDKNRKKGKTCDIKLKPELYIDMKKDISVIKGYNVLGYVEGTDKKGEVVIVSAHFDHLGKRGNDIYNGADDNASGTCTVLEMAEAMARAKSEG
;
A
#
# COMPACT_ATOMS: atom_id res chain seq x y z
N MET A 1 -16.84 -34.03 -1.25
CA MET A 1 -17.12 -32.63 -1.68
C MET A 1 -16.58 -31.69 -0.62
N LYS A 2 -15.97 -30.56 -0.99
CA LYS A 2 -15.50 -29.53 -0.04
C LYS A 2 -16.71 -28.70 0.42
N ARG A 3 -16.83 -28.32 1.70
CA ARG A 3 -18.02 -27.62 2.23
C ARG A 3 -17.62 -26.73 3.39
N ILE A 4 -17.38 -25.48 3.04
CA ILE A 4 -16.73 -24.47 3.86
C ILE A 4 -17.66 -23.94 4.96
N PHE A 5 -17.08 -23.21 5.92
CA PHE A 5 -17.70 -22.81 7.19
C PHE A 5 -18.09 -21.29 7.21
N LEU A 6 -18.14 -20.57 8.37
CA LEU A 6 -18.23 -19.08 8.41
C LEU A 6 -17.74 -18.38 9.72
N VAL A 7 -17.20 -17.16 9.60
CA VAL A 7 -16.93 -16.09 10.59
C VAL A 7 -17.22 -14.75 9.92
N LEU A 8 -17.84 -13.81 10.64
CA LEU A 8 -18.07 -12.45 10.14
C LEU A 8 -17.10 -11.49 10.85
N SER A 9 -16.07 -10.99 10.14
CA SER A 9 -15.06 -10.10 10.72
C SER A 9 -15.01 -8.76 9.99
N LEU A 10 -15.28 -7.68 10.70
CA LEU A 10 -15.06 -6.33 10.22
C LEU A 10 -13.63 -5.91 10.58
N ILE A 11 -12.78 -5.81 9.56
CA ILE A 11 -11.33 -5.61 9.65
C ILE A 11 -10.99 -4.16 9.28
N ILE A 12 -10.10 -3.48 10.00
CA ILE A 12 -9.65 -2.14 9.59
C ILE A 12 -8.84 -2.21 8.27
N GLY A 13 -9.29 -1.47 7.26
CA GLY A 13 -8.97 -1.69 5.85
C GLY A 13 -7.72 -0.95 5.35
N LEU A 14 -6.55 -1.58 5.50
CA LEU A 14 -5.32 -1.02 4.93
C LEU A 14 -5.32 -1.10 3.40
N THR A 15 -5.55 0.04 2.74
CA THR A 15 -5.50 0.16 1.27
C THR A 15 -4.07 0.08 0.75
N GLU A 16 -3.53 -1.13 0.63
CA GLU A 16 -2.30 -1.39 -0.13
C GLU A 16 -2.55 -1.11 -1.62
N LEU A 17 -2.19 0.09 -2.08
CA LEU A 17 -2.10 0.44 -3.49
C LEU A 17 -0.86 -0.24 -4.12
N THR A 18 -0.94 -1.56 -4.24
CA THR A 18 -0.36 -2.20 -5.42
C THR A 18 -1.02 -1.57 -6.66
N VAL A 19 -0.24 -1.29 -7.71
CA VAL A 19 -0.81 -0.95 -9.01
C VAL A 19 -1.28 -2.23 -9.69
N ALA A 20 -2.24 -2.89 -9.06
CA ALA A 20 -3.22 -3.67 -9.80
C ALA A 20 -3.89 -2.69 -10.78
N GLN A 21 -3.98 -3.08 -12.05
CA GLN A 21 -4.91 -2.41 -12.96
C GLN A 21 -6.30 -2.46 -12.32
N TYR A 22 -7.07 -1.37 -12.39
CA TYR A 22 -8.46 -1.35 -11.90
C TYR A 22 -9.39 -2.10 -12.86
N VAL A 23 -9.06 -3.38 -13.09
CA VAL A 23 -9.93 -4.34 -13.76
C VAL A 23 -11.02 -4.64 -12.75
N ASN A 24 -12.21 -4.08 -12.98
CA ASN A 24 -13.42 -4.53 -12.30
C ASN A 24 -13.72 -5.97 -12.75
N HIS A 25 -13.04 -6.92 -12.12
CA HIS A 25 -13.48 -8.31 -11.99
C HIS A 25 -14.59 -8.47 -10.93
N VAL A 26 -15.28 -7.36 -10.62
CA VAL A 26 -16.74 -7.40 -10.42
C VAL A 26 -17.38 -7.87 -11.73
N SER A 27 -17.27 -9.18 -11.98
CA SER A 27 -18.15 -9.85 -12.94
C SER A 27 -19.57 -9.52 -12.50
N PRO A 28 -20.43 -8.94 -13.35
CA PRO A 28 -21.83 -8.75 -12.99
C PRO A 28 -22.43 -10.11 -12.59
N PRO A 29 -23.35 -10.15 -11.61
CA PRO A 29 -23.95 -11.41 -11.16
C PRO A 29 -24.43 -12.21 -12.38
N ASP A 30 -23.94 -13.45 -12.50
CA ASP A 30 -24.17 -14.30 -13.66
C ASP A 30 -25.67 -14.52 -13.88
N THR A 31 -26.24 -13.74 -14.80
CA THR A 31 -27.69 -13.69 -15.06
C THR A 31 -28.22 -14.95 -15.72
N THR A 32 -27.33 -15.89 -16.11
CA THR A 32 -27.72 -17.22 -16.58
C THR A 32 -27.95 -18.22 -15.45
N LYS A 33 -27.49 -17.91 -14.22
CA LYS A 33 -27.80 -18.73 -13.05
C LYS A 33 -29.23 -18.51 -12.61
N THR A 34 -29.98 -19.61 -12.50
CA THR A 34 -31.30 -19.63 -11.89
C THR A 34 -31.23 -19.09 -10.47
N VAL A 35 -31.78 -17.90 -10.25
CA VAL A 35 -32.03 -17.38 -8.91
C VAL A 35 -33.02 -18.33 -8.24
N ILE A 36 -32.58 -18.99 -7.15
CA ILE A 36 -33.47 -19.77 -6.30
C ILE A 36 -34.55 -18.83 -5.77
N LYS A 37 -35.82 -19.19 -5.97
CA LYS A 37 -37.00 -18.45 -5.50
C LYS A 37 -37.97 -19.33 -4.70
N ASP A 38 -37.54 -20.52 -4.33
CA ASP A 38 -38.32 -21.44 -3.53
C ASP A 38 -38.21 -21.07 -2.05
N SER A 39 -39.33 -20.72 -1.41
CA SER A 39 -39.40 -20.42 0.03
C SER A 39 -39.19 -21.64 0.92
N SER A 40 -39.14 -22.85 0.35
CA SER A 40 -38.67 -24.06 1.03
C SER A 40 -37.15 -24.07 1.25
N ASP A 41 -36.37 -23.42 0.36
CA ASP A 41 -34.92 -23.28 0.50
C ASP A 41 -34.58 -22.28 1.61
N LEU A 42 -33.86 -22.73 2.64
CA LEU A 42 -33.49 -21.91 3.80
C LEU A 42 -32.61 -20.72 3.41
N SER A 43 -31.70 -20.90 2.46
CA SER A 43 -30.81 -19.84 1.95
C SER A 43 -31.62 -18.74 1.26
N TYR A 44 -32.63 -19.09 0.44
CA TYR A 44 -33.53 -18.09 -0.13
C TYR A 44 -34.40 -17.44 0.94
N ARG A 45 -35.01 -18.23 1.84
CA ARG A 45 -35.88 -17.73 2.92
C ARG A 45 -35.20 -16.68 3.78
N TYR A 46 -34.01 -16.96 4.30
CA TYR A 46 -33.29 -16.00 5.15
C TYR A 46 -32.63 -14.87 4.33
N ALA A 47 -32.32 -15.08 3.05
CA ALA A 47 -31.94 -13.97 2.17
C ALA A 47 -33.10 -12.97 1.93
N GLN A 48 -34.36 -13.35 2.13
CA GLN A 48 -35.49 -12.40 2.10
C GLN A 48 -35.63 -11.56 3.38
N THR A 49 -34.87 -11.83 4.45
CA THR A 49 -34.87 -10.95 5.64
C THR A 49 -33.86 -9.81 5.53
N ILE A 50 -32.99 -9.82 4.52
CA ILE A 50 -32.08 -8.71 4.20
C ILE A 50 -32.88 -7.70 3.38
N THR A 51 -33.24 -6.55 3.96
CA THR A 51 -34.11 -5.57 3.28
C THR A 51 -33.39 -4.27 2.92
N ASN A 52 -33.92 -3.58 1.93
CA ASN A 52 -33.47 -2.23 1.56
C ASN A 52 -33.66 -1.21 2.70
N GLU A 53 -34.61 -1.42 3.61
CA GLU A 53 -34.85 -0.51 4.73
C GLU A 53 -33.78 -0.68 5.81
N ASP A 54 -33.47 -1.93 6.17
CA ASP A 54 -32.48 -2.26 7.20
C ASP A 54 -31.05 -1.89 6.72
N LEU A 55 -30.71 -2.24 5.47
CA LEU A 55 -29.51 -1.77 4.78
C LEU A 55 -29.38 -0.24 4.81
N ALA A 56 -30.45 0.49 4.47
CA ALA A 56 -30.45 1.95 4.47
C ALA A 56 -30.32 2.53 5.89
N ARG A 57 -30.96 1.91 6.88
CA ARG A 57 -30.88 2.31 8.31
C ARG A 57 -29.45 2.20 8.81
N HIS A 58 -28.76 1.10 8.53
CA HIS A 58 -27.35 0.93 8.85
C HIS A 58 -26.46 1.93 8.08
N LEU A 59 -26.72 2.13 6.78
CA LEU A 59 -25.93 2.99 5.89
C LEU A 59 -25.99 4.46 6.32
N TYR A 60 -27.20 5.00 6.49
CA TYR A 60 -27.39 6.37 6.97
C TYR A 60 -26.88 6.56 8.40
N THR A 61 -26.92 5.53 9.24
CA THR A 61 -26.32 5.63 10.59
C THR A 61 -24.80 5.74 10.49
N LEU A 62 -24.12 4.75 9.91
CA LEU A 62 -22.66 4.70 9.84
C LEU A 62 -22.04 5.85 9.04
N ALA A 63 -22.71 6.28 7.96
CA ALA A 63 -22.29 7.39 7.12
C ALA A 63 -22.84 8.77 7.58
N SER A 64 -23.48 8.89 8.74
CA SER A 64 -23.87 10.20 9.27
C SER A 64 -22.67 10.99 9.84
N ASP A 65 -22.77 12.31 9.81
CA ASP A 65 -21.74 13.24 10.32
C ASP A 65 -21.35 12.98 11.78
N LYS A 66 -22.25 12.38 12.57
CA LYS A 66 -22.00 11.89 13.94
C LYS A 66 -20.79 10.95 14.04
N TYR A 67 -20.48 10.22 12.97
CA TYR A 67 -19.35 9.30 12.88
C TYR A 67 -18.15 9.88 12.12
N GLU A 68 -18.13 11.19 11.81
CA GLU A 68 -17.00 12.00 11.30
C GLU A 68 -16.04 11.29 10.29
N GLY A 69 -16.58 10.44 9.41
CA GLY A 69 -15.80 9.66 8.44
C GLY A 69 -14.94 8.51 9.00
N ARG A 70 -15.11 8.14 10.27
CA ARG A 70 -14.66 6.88 10.91
C ARG A 70 -13.16 6.57 10.80
N GLU A 71 -12.29 7.57 10.73
CA GLU A 71 -10.83 7.37 10.56
C GLU A 71 -10.21 6.52 11.65
N ALA A 72 -9.44 5.50 11.27
CA ALA A 72 -8.84 4.51 12.16
C ALA A 72 -8.05 5.18 13.30
N GLY A 73 -8.34 4.78 14.54
CA GLY A 73 -7.73 5.37 15.74
C GLY A 73 -8.37 6.66 16.26
N THR A 74 -9.47 7.12 15.65
CA THR A 74 -10.26 8.24 16.19
C THR A 74 -11.44 7.74 17.02
N LYS A 75 -11.94 8.58 17.93
CA LYS A 75 -13.19 8.33 18.68
C LYS A 75 -14.39 8.02 17.78
N ALA A 76 -14.38 8.52 16.54
CA ALA A 76 -15.43 8.28 15.57
C ALA A 76 -15.38 6.84 15.00
N ASN A 77 -14.18 6.25 14.93
CA ASN A 77 -13.99 4.83 14.65
C ASN A 77 -14.42 3.96 15.85
N ASP A 78 -14.08 4.36 17.08
CA ASP A 78 -14.55 3.67 18.31
C ASP A 78 -16.09 3.65 18.39
N LEU A 79 -16.76 4.75 18.03
CA LEU A 79 -18.22 4.83 17.96
C LEU A 79 -18.80 3.87 16.90
N ALA A 80 -18.15 3.72 15.74
CA ALA A 80 -18.57 2.80 14.70
C ALA A 80 -18.37 1.33 15.12
N ALA A 81 -17.23 1.00 15.74
CA ALA A 81 -16.98 -0.31 16.33
C ALA A 81 -18.01 -0.66 17.40
N GLY A 82 -18.37 0.30 18.26
CA GLY A 82 -19.42 0.17 19.26
C GLY A 82 -20.82 -0.02 18.66
N TYR A 83 -21.13 0.61 17.53
CA TYR A 83 -22.39 0.39 16.81
C TYR A 83 -22.50 -1.05 16.28
N ILE A 84 -21.46 -1.53 15.61
CA ILE A 84 -21.37 -2.90 15.06
C ILE A 84 -21.48 -3.94 16.19
N ALA A 85 -20.73 -3.75 17.28
CA ALA A 85 -20.76 -4.65 18.44
C ALA A 85 -22.13 -4.69 19.13
N ASN A 86 -22.83 -3.54 19.21
CA ASN A 86 -24.19 -3.50 19.74
C ASN A 86 -25.20 -4.21 18.83
N HIS A 87 -25.06 -4.12 17.50
CA HIS A 87 -25.91 -4.87 16.56
C HIS A 87 -25.74 -6.38 16.72
N PHE A 88 -24.49 -6.87 16.69
CA PHE A 88 -24.18 -8.29 16.93
C PHE A 88 -24.72 -8.78 18.29
N LYS A 89 -24.73 -7.92 19.32
CA LYS A 89 -25.33 -8.21 20.61
C LYS A 89 -26.87 -8.27 20.57
N SER A 90 -27.54 -7.36 19.86
CA SER A 90 -29.02 -7.35 19.80
C SER A 90 -29.59 -8.52 19.02
N ILE A 91 -28.88 -9.02 18.01
CA ILE A 91 -29.26 -10.25 17.27
C ILE A 91 -28.80 -11.54 17.97
N GLY A 92 -28.22 -11.44 19.18
CA GLY A 92 -27.90 -12.59 20.03
C GLY A 92 -26.60 -13.34 19.70
N LEU A 93 -25.64 -12.75 18.95
CA LEU A 93 -24.36 -13.42 18.70
C LEU A 93 -23.50 -13.50 19.98
N PRO A 94 -22.74 -14.60 20.17
CA PRO A 94 -21.76 -14.72 21.24
C PRO A 94 -20.55 -13.79 21.01
N ALA A 95 -20.07 -13.21 22.10
CA ALA A 95 -18.91 -12.34 22.14
C ALA A 95 -17.61 -13.16 22.26
N ILE A 96 -16.93 -13.41 21.12
CA ILE A 96 -15.76 -14.31 21.02
C ILE A 96 -14.39 -13.61 20.99
N GLY A 97 -14.36 -12.30 21.19
CA GLY A 97 -13.14 -11.48 21.19
C GLY A 97 -12.41 -11.50 22.53
N ILE A 98 -11.47 -10.56 22.68
CA ILE A 98 -10.66 -10.40 23.91
C ILE A 98 -11.60 -10.21 25.10
N GLU A 99 -11.33 -10.93 26.20
CA GLU A 99 -12.09 -10.86 27.47
C GLU A 99 -13.61 -11.14 27.32
N ASN A 100 -14.01 -11.93 26.32
CA ASN A 100 -15.42 -12.19 25.95
C ASN A 100 -16.17 -10.93 25.51
N THR A 101 -15.50 -10.04 24.79
CA THR A 101 -16.11 -8.90 24.09
C THR A 101 -16.33 -9.21 22.60
N PHE A 102 -16.90 -8.29 21.83
CA PHE A 102 -16.96 -8.42 20.36
C PHE A 102 -15.68 -7.94 19.65
N TYR A 103 -14.65 -7.55 20.41
CA TYR A 103 -13.48 -6.84 19.88
C TYR A 103 -12.23 -7.72 19.81
N GLN A 104 -11.51 -7.61 18.70
CA GLN A 104 -10.12 -8.04 18.56
C GLN A 104 -9.26 -6.80 18.41
N GLY A 105 -8.41 -6.53 19.40
CA GLY A 105 -7.50 -5.39 19.37
C GLY A 105 -6.45 -5.52 18.25
N VAL A 106 -6.23 -4.44 17.52
CA VAL A 106 -5.19 -4.30 16.49
C VAL A 106 -4.38 -3.02 16.72
N ALA A 107 -3.14 -3.01 16.24
CA ALA A 107 -2.23 -1.88 16.38
C ALA A 107 -1.63 -1.49 15.02
N PHE A 108 -1.42 -0.19 14.83
CA PHE A 108 -0.89 0.40 13.61
C PHE A 108 0.26 1.36 13.89
N ASN A 109 1.36 1.19 13.16
CA ASN A 109 2.42 2.18 13.02
C ASN A 109 1.93 3.31 12.10
N ARG A 110 1.60 4.47 12.67
CA ARG A 110 1.37 5.71 11.90
C ARG A 110 2.71 6.39 11.65
N THR A 111 3.19 6.30 10.41
CA THR A 111 4.53 6.74 10.00
C THR A 111 4.46 7.99 9.13
N SER A 112 5.22 9.03 9.51
CA SER A 112 5.42 10.25 8.72
C SER A 112 6.86 10.73 8.80
N TRP A 113 7.23 11.75 8.03
CA TRP A 113 8.54 12.41 8.18
C TRP A 113 8.51 13.39 9.36
N SER A 114 9.50 13.29 10.25
CA SER A 114 9.81 14.33 11.26
C SER A 114 10.95 15.24 10.78
N GLU A 115 11.86 14.72 9.96
CA GLU A 115 12.85 15.45 9.18
C GLU A 115 12.98 14.79 7.79
N ASN A 116 13.09 15.60 6.74
CA ASN A 116 13.24 15.16 5.36
C ASN A 116 13.77 16.33 4.54
N SER A 117 15.09 16.49 4.54
CA SER A 117 15.80 17.55 3.83
C SER A 117 16.99 17.03 3.06
N ILE A 118 17.22 17.61 1.87
CA ILE A 118 18.33 17.26 0.99
C ILE A 118 18.99 18.54 0.48
N ASN A 119 20.32 18.54 0.49
CA ASN A 119 21.12 19.63 -0.02
C ASN A 119 22.25 19.08 -0.92
N ILE A 120 22.47 19.72 -2.07
CA ILE A 120 23.53 19.37 -3.02
C ILE A 120 24.35 20.62 -3.34
N ASN A 121 25.67 20.55 -3.09
CA ASN A 121 26.62 21.63 -3.32
C ASN A 121 26.22 22.96 -2.65
N GLY A 122 25.64 22.90 -1.44
CA GLY A 122 25.12 24.05 -0.70
C GLY A 122 23.67 24.43 -1.00
N ASN A 123 23.07 23.91 -2.08
CA ASN A 123 21.71 24.26 -2.50
C ASN A 123 20.65 23.30 -1.89
N PRO A 124 19.62 23.79 -1.20
CA PRO A 124 18.53 22.94 -0.69
C PRO A 124 17.53 22.60 -1.80
N TYR A 125 17.04 21.35 -1.80
CA TYR A 125 16.02 20.85 -2.72
C TYR A 125 14.72 20.57 -1.94
N ARG A 126 13.57 20.75 -2.60
CA ARG A 126 12.24 20.64 -1.95
C ARG A 126 11.60 19.28 -2.21
N HIS A 127 11.27 18.56 -1.14
CA HIS A 127 10.34 17.44 -1.20
C HIS A 127 9.00 17.89 -1.81
N LEU A 128 8.36 17.04 -2.62
CA LEU A 128 7.16 17.33 -3.43
C LEU A 128 7.37 18.24 -4.66
N TRP A 129 8.56 18.80 -4.89
CA TRP A 129 8.91 19.52 -6.12
C TRP A 129 10.10 18.88 -6.83
N ASP A 130 11.25 18.87 -6.16
CA ASP A 130 12.52 18.43 -6.74
C ASP A 130 12.79 16.93 -6.54
N TYR A 131 12.26 16.37 -5.44
CA TYR A 131 12.33 14.94 -5.13
C TYR A 131 11.09 14.43 -4.38
N MET A 132 10.88 13.12 -4.44
CA MET A 132 9.79 12.40 -3.75
C MET A 132 10.39 11.33 -2.83
N ALA A 133 10.04 11.39 -1.55
CA ALA A 133 10.49 10.48 -0.51
C ALA A 133 9.30 10.02 0.34
N PHE A 134 9.20 8.72 0.59
CA PHE A 134 8.08 8.09 1.30
C PHE A 134 8.54 7.54 2.65
N ALA A 135 7.90 7.96 3.74
CA ALA A 135 8.32 7.65 5.11
C ALA A 135 8.13 6.16 5.49
N ASN A 136 7.07 5.51 5.01
CA ASN A 136 6.79 4.11 5.33
C ASN A 136 7.77 3.11 4.69
N ILE A 137 8.41 3.45 3.58
CA ILE A 137 9.31 2.55 2.82
C ILE A 137 10.80 2.91 2.92
N ASN A 138 11.16 3.94 3.70
CA ASN A 138 12.55 4.31 4.01
C ASN A 138 12.85 4.12 5.50
N ASP A 139 14.13 3.91 5.84
CA ASP A 139 14.65 4.08 7.20
C ASP A 139 15.21 5.48 7.45
N ASP A 140 15.59 5.73 8.70
CA ASP A 140 16.21 6.98 9.08
C ASP A 140 17.65 7.01 8.57
N LEU A 141 18.03 8.10 7.90
CA LEU A 141 19.42 8.41 7.52
C LEU A 141 19.77 9.78 8.08
N PRO A 142 19.98 9.89 9.41
CA PRO A 142 20.29 11.15 10.04
C PRO A 142 21.70 11.63 9.63
N ASN A 143 21.80 12.89 9.21
CA ASN A 143 23.06 13.57 8.90
C ASN A 143 23.96 12.86 7.84
N LEU A 144 23.39 12.17 6.85
CA LEU A 144 24.18 11.50 5.80
C LEU A 144 24.93 12.53 4.94
N LYS A 145 26.26 12.50 5.01
CA LYS A 145 27.17 13.27 4.14
C LYS A 145 27.96 12.34 3.22
N THR A 146 28.08 12.66 1.93
CA THR A 146 28.97 11.97 0.99
C THR A 146 29.48 12.87 -0.14
N GLU A 147 30.73 12.63 -0.55
CA GLU A 147 31.33 13.16 -1.78
C GLU A 147 31.34 12.15 -2.95
N GLU A 148 30.87 10.91 -2.74
CA GLU A 148 30.75 9.90 -3.80
C GLU A 148 29.30 9.44 -3.95
N VAL A 149 28.76 9.67 -5.15
CA VAL A 149 27.52 9.06 -5.65
C VAL A 149 27.89 8.24 -6.88
N VAL A 150 27.53 6.96 -6.96
CA VAL A 150 27.85 6.11 -8.11
C VAL A 150 26.66 6.07 -9.08
N PHE A 151 26.79 6.70 -10.25
CA PHE A 151 25.81 6.51 -11.31
C PHE A 151 25.98 5.09 -11.90
N LEU A 152 24.97 4.25 -11.69
CA LEU A 152 25.01 2.79 -11.89
C LEU A 152 24.06 2.35 -13.03
N GLY A 153 24.03 3.13 -14.12
CA GLY A 153 23.23 2.82 -15.30
C GLY A 153 21.73 2.71 -15.03
N PHE A 154 21.19 1.50 -15.09
CA PHE A 154 19.78 1.19 -14.83
C PHE A 154 19.57 0.48 -13.50
N GLY A 155 20.62 0.15 -12.73
CA GLY A 155 20.49 -0.58 -11.47
C GLY A 155 19.96 -2.00 -11.63
N ILE A 156 20.26 -2.65 -12.76
CA ILE A 156 19.81 -4.01 -13.09
C ILE A 156 20.91 -5.02 -12.71
N ASP A 157 20.50 -6.19 -12.20
CA ASP A 157 21.39 -7.32 -11.91
C ASP A 157 20.80 -8.63 -12.45
N ASP A 158 20.99 -8.85 -13.74
CA ASP A 158 20.47 -9.98 -14.50
C ASP A 158 21.63 -10.82 -15.08
N PRO A 159 21.50 -12.16 -15.23
CA PRO A 159 22.54 -12.98 -15.84
C PRO A 159 23.02 -12.49 -17.22
N ASN A 160 22.12 -11.88 -18.01
CA ASN A 160 22.44 -11.33 -19.32
C ASN A 160 23.02 -9.90 -19.26
N TYR A 161 22.58 -9.10 -18.28
CA TYR A 161 22.96 -7.69 -18.11
C TYR A 161 23.02 -7.31 -16.62
N SER A 162 24.19 -6.91 -16.12
CA SER A 162 24.34 -6.46 -14.73
C SER A 162 25.20 -5.20 -14.63
N ASP A 163 24.60 -4.11 -14.14
CA ASP A 163 25.32 -2.88 -13.78
C ASP A 163 26.17 -3.07 -12.50
N TYR A 164 25.87 -4.08 -11.68
CA TYR A 164 26.60 -4.40 -10.44
C TYR A 164 27.88 -5.21 -10.69
N LYS A 165 28.01 -5.89 -11.85
CA LYS A 165 29.13 -6.78 -12.17
C LYS A 165 30.47 -6.02 -12.25
N GLY A 166 31.24 -6.10 -11.16
CA GLY A 166 32.53 -5.41 -10.99
C GLY A 166 32.43 -4.05 -10.27
N SER A 167 31.23 -3.63 -9.88
CA SER A 167 30.93 -2.32 -9.28
C SER A 167 30.92 -2.40 -7.75
N ASN A 168 31.84 -1.71 -7.07
CA ASN A 168 31.82 -1.61 -5.61
C ASN A 168 30.83 -0.52 -5.14
N VAL A 169 29.64 -0.95 -4.72
CA VAL A 169 28.50 -0.09 -4.33
C VAL A 169 28.02 -0.25 -2.88
N LYS A 170 28.61 -1.17 -2.10
CA LYS A 170 28.22 -1.41 -0.71
C LYS A 170 28.50 -0.19 0.17
N GLU A 171 27.56 0.14 1.06
CA GLU A 171 27.49 1.35 1.90
C GLU A 171 27.43 2.69 1.14
N LYS A 172 27.19 2.68 -0.18
CA LYS A 172 27.18 3.91 -1.01
C LYS A 172 25.79 4.40 -1.38
N VAL A 173 25.75 5.68 -1.75
CA VAL A 173 24.65 6.25 -2.52
C VAL A 173 24.88 5.93 -4.01
N ILE A 174 23.89 5.33 -4.67
CA ILE A 174 23.89 5.13 -6.13
C ILE A 174 22.83 6.00 -6.79
N MET A 175 22.98 6.27 -8.09
CA MET A 175 21.96 6.93 -8.91
C MET A 175 21.67 6.10 -10.15
N ILE A 176 20.39 5.89 -10.47
CA ILE A 176 19.95 4.96 -11.53
C ILE A 176 18.80 5.53 -12.37
N ASN A 177 18.72 5.08 -13.62
CA ASN A 177 17.57 5.33 -14.50
C ASN A 177 16.39 4.38 -14.20
N LYS A 178 15.16 4.86 -14.38
CA LYS A 178 13.98 4.01 -14.69
C LYS A 178 14.15 3.34 -16.07
N GLY A 179 13.32 2.34 -16.38
CA GLY A 179 13.39 1.59 -17.64
C GLY A 179 14.54 0.58 -17.69
N GLU A 180 14.78 -0.03 -18.86
CA GLU A 180 15.90 -0.93 -19.12
C GLU A 180 16.70 -0.55 -20.41
N PRO A 181 17.91 -1.10 -20.63
CA PRO A 181 18.73 -0.73 -21.77
C PRO A 181 18.28 -1.41 -23.08
N PHE A 182 17.93 -0.60 -24.08
CA PHE A 182 17.60 -1.04 -25.44
C PHE A 182 18.65 -0.61 -26.47
N SER A 183 18.77 -1.38 -27.56
CA SER A 183 19.58 -1.05 -28.74
C SER A 183 18.96 0.07 -29.57
N GLU A 184 19.67 0.51 -30.62
CA GLU A 184 19.10 1.45 -31.59
C GLU A 184 17.91 0.83 -32.37
N ASP A 185 17.93 -0.48 -32.59
CA ASP A 185 16.86 -1.28 -33.20
C ASP A 185 15.77 -1.73 -32.21
N SER A 186 15.70 -1.12 -31.02
CA SER A 186 14.74 -1.43 -29.95
C SER A 186 14.80 -2.87 -29.40
N ILE A 187 15.97 -3.53 -29.45
CA ILE A 187 16.20 -4.83 -28.81
C ILE A 187 16.70 -4.63 -27.38
N SER A 188 16.02 -5.21 -26.38
CA SER A 188 16.45 -5.18 -24.99
C SER A 188 17.77 -5.95 -24.82
N TYR A 189 18.76 -5.33 -24.18
CA TYR A 189 20.00 -6.01 -23.78
C TYR A 189 19.82 -6.98 -22.60
N VAL A 190 18.62 -7.04 -22.00
CA VAL A 190 18.27 -8.02 -20.96
C VAL A 190 17.59 -9.26 -21.56
N THR A 191 16.61 -9.08 -22.45
CA THR A 191 15.86 -10.21 -23.05
C THR A 191 16.44 -10.73 -24.35
N GLY A 192 17.25 -9.95 -25.06
CA GLY A 192 17.69 -10.25 -26.42
C GLY A 192 16.58 -10.12 -27.48
N THR A 193 15.43 -9.53 -27.13
CA THR A 193 14.25 -9.39 -28.01
C THR A 193 13.71 -7.95 -27.97
N ASN A 194 12.72 -7.64 -28.82
CA ASN A 194 11.99 -6.37 -28.78
C ASN A 194 10.98 -6.26 -27.61
N LYS A 195 10.95 -7.22 -26.68
CA LYS A 195 10.13 -7.18 -25.46
C LYS A 195 10.97 -6.77 -24.25
N SER A 196 10.42 -5.88 -23.44
CA SER A 196 10.97 -5.50 -22.14
C SER A 196 11.00 -6.69 -21.18
N SER A 197 12.00 -6.75 -20.30
CA SER A 197 12.05 -7.70 -19.19
C SER A 197 11.19 -7.22 -18.00
N SER A 198 11.17 -8.02 -16.93
CA SER A 198 10.57 -7.64 -15.64
C SER A 198 11.37 -6.59 -14.85
N TRP A 199 12.42 -5.99 -15.41
CA TRP A 199 13.18 -4.89 -14.80
C TRP A 199 12.73 -3.49 -15.25
N ASP A 200 12.22 -3.36 -16.49
CA ASP A 200 11.91 -2.08 -17.14
C ASP A 200 11.00 -1.17 -16.29
N ASN A 201 9.79 -1.66 -16.00
CA ASN A 201 8.76 -0.93 -15.26
C ASN A 201 8.68 -1.32 -13.77
N ASN A 202 9.67 -2.06 -13.24
CA ASN A 202 9.65 -2.55 -11.86
C ASN A 202 10.81 -1.96 -11.04
N VAL A 203 10.61 -0.76 -10.51
CA VAL A 203 11.58 -0.08 -9.64
C VAL A 203 11.80 -0.87 -8.35
N TRP A 204 10.76 -1.48 -7.76
CA TRP A 204 10.86 -2.31 -6.56
C TRP A 204 11.85 -3.47 -6.70
N LYS A 205 11.86 -4.15 -7.86
CA LYS A 205 12.85 -5.20 -8.18
C LYS A 205 14.29 -4.66 -8.13
N LYS A 206 14.53 -3.45 -8.68
CA LYS A 206 15.83 -2.76 -8.62
C LYS A 206 16.22 -2.39 -7.18
N LEU A 207 15.28 -1.87 -6.39
CA LEU A 207 15.49 -1.50 -4.99
C LEU A 207 15.77 -2.71 -4.09
N LYS A 208 15.11 -3.85 -4.33
CA LYS A 208 15.37 -5.13 -3.66
C LYS A 208 16.75 -5.70 -4.01
N THR A 209 17.19 -5.52 -5.25
CA THR A 209 18.55 -5.84 -5.67
C THR A 209 19.60 -4.90 -5.05
N ALA A 210 19.33 -3.60 -4.99
CA ALA A 210 20.20 -2.64 -4.32
C ALA A 210 20.38 -3.01 -2.82
N GLN A 211 19.31 -3.42 -2.14
CA GLN A 211 19.35 -3.92 -0.76
C GLN A 211 20.25 -5.15 -0.61
N LYS A 212 20.14 -6.13 -1.51
CA LYS A 212 21.00 -7.33 -1.53
C LYS A 212 22.49 -7.00 -1.72
N HIS A 213 22.80 -5.96 -2.50
CA HIS A 213 24.17 -5.47 -2.70
C HIS A 213 24.66 -4.53 -1.58
N GLY A 214 23.85 -4.32 -0.53
CA GLY A 214 24.19 -3.45 0.60
C GLY A 214 24.31 -1.97 0.22
N VAL A 215 23.53 -1.52 -0.77
CA VAL A 215 23.48 -0.11 -1.18
C VAL A 215 22.79 0.71 -0.10
N LYS A 216 23.45 1.78 0.37
CA LYS A 216 22.95 2.62 1.47
C LYS A 216 21.76 3.48 1.06
N MET A 217 21.77 4.00 -0.16
CA MET A 217 20.66 4.77 -0.73
C MET A 217 20.63 4.75 -2.26
N VAL A 218 19.44 4.77 -2.86
CA VAL A 218 19.21 4.78 -4.31
C VAL A 218 18.50 6.07 -4.73
N LEU A 219 19.13 6.84 -5.61
CA LEU A 219 18.54 8.01 -6.25
C LEU A 219 17.96 7.58 -7.61
N VAL A 220 16.64 7.43 -7.68
CA VAL A 220 15.94 7.01 -8.91
C VAL A 220 15.62 8.26 -9.74
N ILE A 221 16.13 8.36 -10.95
CA ILE A 221 15.83 9.51 -11.82
C ILE A 221 14.40 9.36 -12.35
N GLU A 222 13.55 10.32 -11.98
CA GLU A 222 12.17 10.47 -12.45
C GLU A 222 12.06 11.69 -13.38
N ASN A 223 11.35 11.50 -14.48
CA ASN A 223 11.17 12.52 -15.51
C ASN A 223 9.73 13.07 -15.53
N GLU A 224 8.74 12.30 -15.05
CA GLU A 224 7.33 12.70 -14.99
C GLU A 224 6.91 13.13 -13.57
N MET A 225 7.73 13.95 -12.90
CA MET A 225 7.57 14.31 -11.47
C MET A 225 6.14 14.75 -11.07
N THR A 226 5.47 15.57 -11.89
CA THR A 226 4.10 16.05 -11.64
C THR A 226 3.06 14.92 -11.66
N LYS A 227 3.22 13.96 -12.59
CA LYS A 227 2.35 12.78 -12.72
C LYS A 227 2.62 11.80 -11.58
N PHE A 228 3.89 11.54 -11.27
CA PHE A 228 4.28 10.72 -10.12
C PHE A 228 3.70 11.30 -8.81
N LEU A 229 3.78 12.62 -8.62
CA LEU A 229 3.14 13.29 -7.48
C LEU A 229 1.62 13.10 -7.48
N GLY A 230 0.95 13.26 -8.63
CA GLY A 230 -0.49 13.04 -8.75
C GLY A 230 -0.92 11.62 -8.37
N GLU A 231 -0.24 10.62 -8.94
CA GLU A 231 -0.47 9.18 -8.70
C GLU A 231 -0.20 8.78 -7.24
N ASN A 232 0.77 9.43 -6.57
CA ASN A 232 1.24 9.01 -5.24
C ASN A 232 0.89 9.99 -4.10
N ARG A 233 0.11 11.06 -4.36
CA ARG A 233 -0.08 12.20 -3.43
C ARG A 233 -0.50 11.78 -2.02
N ARG A 234 -1.37 10.79 -1.89
CA ARG A 234 -1.85 10.25 -0.60
C ARG A 234 -0.69 9.80 0.29
N PHE A 235 0.26 9.04 -0.24
CA PHE A 235 1.38 8.45 0.50
C PHE A 235 2.60 9.37 0.65
N LEU A 236 2.64 10.45 -0.15
CA LEU A 236 3.70 11.47 -0.08
C LEU A 236 3.38 12.61 0.90
N VAL A 237 2.09 12.88 1.15
CA VAL A 237 1.63 14.01 1.98
C VAL A 237 1.02 13.56 3.31
N SER A 238 0.26 12.47 3.33
CA SER A 238 -0.38 11.97 4.56
C SER A 238 0.51 10.96 5.30
N PRO A 239 0.44 10.88 6.64
CA PRO A 239 1.03 9.76 7.37
C PRO A 239 0.45 8.42 6.89
N SER A 240 1.33 7.45 6.65
CA SER A 240 0.94 6.09 6.27
C SER A 240 0.64 5.26 7.52
N LEU A 241 -0.42 4.46 7.48
CA LEU A 241 -0.63 3.38 8.46
C LEU A 241 0.04 2.09 7.95
N GLN A 242 0.47 1.24 8.86
CA GLN A 242 0.85 -0.15 8.63
C GLN A 242 0.54 -0.95 9.90
N LEU A 243 0.12 -2.21 9.83
CA LEU A 243 -0.02 -3.06 11.03
C LEU A 243 1.32 -3.14 11.77
N GLY A 244 1.33 -2.86 13.07
CA GLY A 244 2.56 -2.80 13.87
C GLY A 244 2.36 -2.25 15.28
N ASP A 245 3.32 -2.53 16.15
CA ASP A 245 3.30 -2.28 17.60
C ASP A 245 4.23 -1.14 18.06
N GLY A 246 4.77 -0.37 17.10
CA GLY A 246 5.82 0.63 17.27
C GLY A 246 7.12 0.25 16.56
N GLN A 247 7.34 -1.04 16.28
CA GLN A 247 8.56 -1.50 15.61
C GLN A 247 8.35 -1.66 14.09
N ILE A 248 9.39 -1.37 13.32
CA ILE A 248 9.49 -1.75 11.90
C ILE A 248 10.77 -2.58 11.74
N THR A 249 10.62 -3.89 11.57
CA THR A 249 11.75 -4.83 11.44
C THR A 249 11.90 -5.31 9.99
N ASN A 250 13.15 -5.39 9.52
CA ASN A 250 13.57 -5.92 8.21
C ASN A 250 12.91 -5.29 6.95
N ARG A 251 13.60 -4.34 6.30
CA ARG A 251 13.20 -3.85 4.96
C ARG A 251 13.64 -4.75 3.81
N GLU A 252 12.70 -4.99 2.91
CA GLU A 252 12.93 -5.65 1.61
C GLU A 252 13.71 -4.77 0.61
N TYR A 253 13.61 -3.45 0.74
CA TYR A 253 14.08 -2.47 -0.23
C TYR A 253 15.14 -1.55 0.38
N ALA A 254 16.10 -1.12 -0.44
CA ALA A 254 17.05 -0.08 -0.05
C ALA A 254 16.35 1.28 0.11
N ASN A 255 16.90 2.13 0.96
CA ASN A 255 16.46 3.52 1.09
C ASN A 255 16.54 4.22 -0.25
N HIS A 256 15.53 5.00 -0.61
CA HIS A 256 15.43 5.57 -1.93
C HIS A 256 14.52 6.80 -1.98
N ILE A 257 14.85 7.63 -2.97
CA ILE A 257 14.04 8.78 -3.38
C ILE A 257 13.97 8.83 -4.89
N TYR A 258 12.90 9.42 -5.41
CA TYR A 258 12.75 9.74 -6.82
C TYR A 258 13.18 11.19 -7.01
N ILE A 259 14.22 11.43 -7.81
CA ILE A 259 14.78 12.78 -8.04
C ILE A 259 14.41 13.29 -9.42
N SER A 260 14.15 14.59 -9.53
CA SER A 260 13.92 15.25 -10.81
C SER A 260 15.16 15.19 -11.71
N SER A 261 14.94 15.25 -13.03
CA SER A 261 16.02 15.38 -14.01
C SER A 261 16.86 16.65 -13.85
N ALA A 262 16.41 17.64 -13.06
CA ALA A 262 17.20 18.82 -12.68
C ALA A 262 18.22 18.47 -11.59
N MET A 263 17.75 18.00 -10.44
CA MET A 263 18.59 17.52 -9.33
C MET A 263 19.60 16.45 -9.79
N ALA A 264 19.21 15.56 -10.71
CA ALA A 264 20.11 14.60 -11.32
C ALA A 264 21.26 15.24 -12.12
N ARG A 265 21.04 16.36 -12.83
CA ARG A 265 22.10 17.11 -13.53
C ARG A 265 23.08 17.75 -12.55
N ASP A 266 22.60 18.25 -11.42
CA ASP A 266 23.44 18.91 -10.41
C ASP A 266 24.35 17.91 -9.68
N ILE A 267 23.85 16.68 -9.45
CA ILE A 267 24.62 15.53 -8.97
C ILE A 267 25.68 15.09 -10.01
N ILE A 268 25.34 15.13 -11.30
CA ILE A 268 26.26 14.79 -12.41
C ILE A 268 27.36 15.84 -12.60
N GLY A 269 27.00 17.12 -12.53
CA GLY A 269 27.86 18.28 -12.69
C GLY A 269 28.87 18.14 -13.84
N LYS A 270 30.16 18.31 -13.51
CA LYS A 270 31.30 18.29 -14.46
C LYS A 270 31.47 16.96 -15.22
N LYS A 271 30.71 15.90 -14.91
CA LYS A 271 30.81 14.57 -15.55
C LYS A 271 29.71 14.28 -16.57
N GLU A 272 28.87 15.27 -16.92
CA GLU A 272 27.79 15.12 -17.91
C GLU A 272 28.26 14.54 -19.26
N ASN A 273 29.42 14.98 -19.77
CA ASN A 273 30.02 14.44 -20.99
C ASN A 273 30.47 12.97 -20.87
N LYS A 274 30.71 12.44 -19.66
CA LYS A 274 30.97 11.00 -19.43
C LYS A 274 29.65 10.21 -19.43
N ILE A 275 28.57 10.77 -18.87
CA ILE A 275 27.22 10.17 -18.91
C ILE A 275 26.69 10.10 -20.34
N LYS A 276 26.82 11.18 -21.13
CA LYS A 276 26.49 11.20 -22.58
C LYS A 276 27.24 10.09 -23.33
N LYS A 277 28.58 10.08 -23.26
CA LYS A 277 29.44 9.05 -23.90
C LYS A 277 29.21 7.63 -23.38
N TRP A 278 28.64 7.45 -22.18
CA TRP A 278 28.18 6.14 -21.72
C TRP A 278 26.87 5.75 -22.39
N ARG A 279 25.85 6.62 -22.39
CA ARG A 279 24.53 6.37 -22.99
C ARG A 279 24.65 5.95 -24.45
N ASP A 280 25.54 6.59 -25.20
CA ASP A 280 25.81 6.26 -26.61
C ASP A 280 26.44 4.86 -26.77
N LYS A 281 27.28 4.42 -25.82
CA LYS A 281 27.84 3.06 -25.78
C LYS A 281 26.85 2.03 -25.25
N ASN A 282 25.92 2.45 -24.39
CA ASN A 282 24.85 1.60 -23.86
C ASN A 282 23.87 1.26 -25.00
N ARG A 283 23.32 2.25 -25.70
CA ARG A 283 22.42 2.06 -26.85
C ARG A 283 23.03 1.30 -28.04
N LYS A 284 24.36 1.22 -28.14
CA LYS A 284 25.07 0.53 -29.23
C LYS A 284 25.61 -0.85 -28.88
N LYS A 285 25.89 -1.13 -27.59
CA LYS A 285 26.61 -2.35 -27.16
C LYS A 285 26.19 -2.88 -25.78
N GLY A 286 25.06 -2.45 -25.21
CA GLY A 286 24.62 -2.88 -23.87
C GLY A 286 25.65 -2.59 -22.77
N LYS A 287 26.46 -1.54 -22.92
CA LYS A 287 27.57 -1.31 -22.00
C LYS A 287 27.09 -0.74 -20.66
N THR A 288 27.34 -1.47 -19.58
CA THR A 288 27.14 -1.10 -18.16
C THR A 288 28.13 -0.02 -17.69
N CYS A 289 27.89 0.62 -16.53
CA CYS A 289 28.86 1.57 -15.93
C CYS A 289 28.72 1.78 -14.42
N ASP A 290 29.82 2.28 -13.84
CA ASP A 290 30.05 2.58 -12.41
C ASP A 290 30.50 4.05 -12.22
N ILE A 291 29.83 5.01 -12.87
CA ILE A 291 30.34 6.39 -12.98
C ILE A 291 30.24 7.11 -11.62
N LYS A 292 31.33 7.04 -10.84
CA LYS A 292 31.57 7.87 -9.66
C LYS A 292 31.41 9.36 -10.00
N LEU A 293 30.44 10.01 -9.38
CA LEU A 293 30.20 11.45 -9.39
C LEU A 293 30.81 12.09 -8.14
N LYS A 294 30.85 13.42 -8.08
CA LYS A 294 31.36 14.20 -6.93
C LYS A 294 30.50 15.45 -6.64
N PRO A 295 29.23 15.28 -6.22
CA PRO A 295 28.52 16.33 -5.49
C PRO A 295 29.01 16.35 -4.03
N GLU A 296 28.85 17.50 -3.36
CA GLU A 296 28.67 17.49 -1.90
C GLU A 296 27.20 17.19 -1.63
N LEU A 297 26.88 15.97 -1.18
CA LEU A 297 25.51 15.55 -0.90
C LEU A 297 25.28 15.45 0.62
N TYR A 298 24.30 16.20 1.12
CA TYR A 298 23.73 16.09 2.46
C TYR A 298 22.29 15.60 2.38
N ILE A 299 21.95 14.60 3.20
CA ILE A 299 20.60 14.09 3.38
C ILE A 299 20.34 13.94 4.88
N ASP A 300 19.20 14.43 5.33
CA ASP A 300 18.68 14.14 6.66
C ASP A 300 17.24 13.62 6.51
N MET A 301 17.04 12.34 6.85
CA MET A 301 15.74 11.69 6.87
C MET A 301 15.54 11.09 8.25
N LYS A 302 14.49 11.53 8.96
CA LYS A 302 14.03 10.95 10.22
C LYS A 302 12.51 10.85 10.21
N LYS A 303 11.98 9.77 10.74
CA LYS A 303 10.54 9.53 10.81
C LYS A 303 9.96 9.95 12.17
N ASP A 304 8.66 10.16 12.19
CA ASP A 304 7.84 9.96 13.38
C ASP A 304 7.06 8.66 13.19
N ILE A 305 6.94 7.88 14.27
CA ILE A 305 6.19 6.62 14.31
C ILE A 305 5.36 6.63 15.60
N SER A 306 4.07 6.86 15.46
CA SER A 306 3.11 6.79 16.57
C SER A 306 2.27 5.51 16.49
N VAL A 307 2.08 4.82 17.61
CA VAL A 307 1.26 3.61 17.67
C VAL A 307 -0.21 3.98 17.88
N ILE A 308 -1.02 3.72 16.87
CA ILE A 308 -2.47 3.81 16.94
C ILE A 308 -3.03 2.44 17.34
N LYS A 309 -3.99 2.43 18.26
CA LYS A 309 -4.81 1.26 18.57
C LYS A 309 -6.14 1.35 17.82
N GLY A 310 -6.66 0.20 17.42
CA GLY A 310 -8.00 0.06 16.87
C GLY A 310 -8.57 -1.31 17.19
N TYR A 311 -9.77 -1.60 16.67
CA TYR A 311 -10.47 -2.85 16.93
C TYR A 311 -11.04 -3.41 15.63
N ASN A 312 -10.76 -4.68 15.36
CA ASN A 312 -11.64 -5.47 14.50
C ASN A 312 -12.88 -5.86 15.33
N VAL A 313 -14.05 -5.93 14.70
CA VAL A 313 -15.29 -6.37 15.37
C VAL A 313 -15.74 -7.72 14.79
N LEU A 314 -16.02 -8.68 15.67
CA LEU A 314 -16.22 -10.09 15.32
C LEU A 314 -17.64 -10.54 15.67
N GLY A 315 -18.35 -11.10 14.68
CA GLY A 315 -19.61 -11.82 14.84
C GLY A 315 -19.40 -13.32 14.56
N TYR A 316 -19.95 -14.20 15.40
CA TYR A 316 -19.73 -15.64 15.27
C TYR A 316 -21.02 -16.46 15.34
N VAL A 317 -21.36 -17.11 14.22
CA VAL A 317 -22.44 -18.08 14.12
C VAL A 317 -21.82 -19.49 14.13
N GLU A 318 -21.66 -20.07 15.31
CA GLU A 318 -21.13 -21.45 15.45
C GLU A 318 -22.01 -22.44 14.67
N GLY A 319 -21.40 -23.19 13.73
CA GLY A 319 -22.05 -24.21 12.92
C GLY A 319 -22.34 -25.52 13.68
N THR A 320 -23.15 -26.39 13.07
CA THR A 320 -23.68 -27.60 13.72
C THR A 320 -22.85 -28.85 13.47
N ASP A 321 -22.58 -29.20 12.21
CA ASP A 321 -21.87 -30.42 11.78
C ASP A 321 -20.34 -30.25 11.71
N LYS A 322 -19.87 -29.06 11.30
CA LYS A 322 -18.46 -28.75 11.10
C LYS A 322 -18.02 -27.57 11.96
N LYS A 323 -17.44 -27.87 13.12
CA LYS A 323 -17.05 -26.85 14.12
C LYS A 323 -15.61 -26.32 14.00
N GLY A 324 -14.76 -26.94 13.17
CA GLY A 324 -13.35 -26.56 12.99
C GLY A 324 -13.00 -25.86 11.66
N GLU A 325 -13.99 -25.31 10.94
CA GLU A 325 -13.89 -24.73 9.52
C GLU A 325 -14.18 -23.22 9.95
N VAL A 326 -13.47 -22.23 9.38
CA VAL A 326 -13.88 -20.81 9.28
C VAL A 326 -13.93 -20.38 7.80
N VAL A 327 -14.93 -19.59 7.38
CA VAL A 327 -14.84 -18.72 6.16
C VAL A 327 -15.03 -17.30 6.59
N ILE A 328 -14.07 -16.44 6.30
CA ILE A 328 -14.19 -15.03 6.66
C ILE A 328 -15.05 -14.32 5.60
N VAL A 329 -16.22 -13.82 6.02
CA VAL A 329 -16.95 -12.76 5.32
C VAL A 329 -16.63 -11.45 6.03
N SER A 330 -16.22 -10.44 5.26
CA SER A 330 -15.63 -9.22 5.81
C SER A 330 -15.91 -7.99 4.96
N ALA A 331 -15.90 -6.85 5.64
CA ALA A 331 -15.72 -5.52 5.07
C ALA A 331 -14.77 -4.74 5.99
N HIS A 332 -14.45 -3.49 5.64
CA HIS A 332 -13.87 -2.54 6.58
C HIS A 332 -14.86 -1.44 6.91
N PHE A 333 -14.77 -0.91 8.13
CA PHE A 333 -15.70 0.11 8.63
C PHE A 333 -15.03 1.46 8.84
N ASP A 334 -13.69 1.54 8.82
CA ASP A 334 -12.95 2.79 8.78
C ASP A 334 -12.99 3.43 7.39
N HIS A 335 -12.81 4.76 7.34
CA HIS A 335 -12.69 5.53 6.10
C HIS A 335 -11.83 6.80 6.34
N LEU A 336 -11.82 7.75 5.41
CA LEU A 336 -10.90 8.90 5.37
C LEU A 336 -11.07 9.97 6.47
N GLY A 337 -12.10 9.91 7.31
CA GLY A 337 -12.28 10.85 8.43
C GLY A 337 -12.78 12.24 8.04
N LYS A 338 -12.28 13.25 8.77
CA LYS A 338 -12.62 14.67 8.62
C LYS A 338 -11.39 15.49 8.27
N ARG A 339 -11.53 16.49 7.38
CA ARG A 339 -10.43 17.39 6.95
C ARG A 339 -10.93 18.83 7.00
N GLY A 340 -10.54 19.55 8.05
CA GLY A 340 -11.10 20.88 8.32
C GLY A 340 -12.61 20.76 8.63
N ASN A 341 -13.43 21.39 7.80
CA ASN A 341 -14.89 21.30 7.91
C ASN A 341 -15.46 20.09 7.15
N ASP A 342 -14.76 19.59 6.14
CA ASP A 342 -15.27 18.54 5.25
C ASP A 342 -15.22 17.16 5.93
N ILE A 343 -16.35 16.45 5.92
CA ILE A 343 -16.45 15.07 6.41
C ILE A 343 -16.45 14.14 5.19
N TYR A 344 -15.61 13.11 5.22
CA TYR A 344 -15.62 12.04 4.25
C TYR A 344 -16.51 10.92 4.80
N ASN A 345 -17.82 11.06 4.61
CA ASN A 345 -18.84 10.19 5.23
C ASN A 345 -18.68 8.70 4.88
N GLY A 346 -18.01 8.37 3.78
CA GLY A 346 -17.65 7.00 3.42
C GLY A 346 -18.85 6.06 3.30
N ALA A 347 -19.83 6.45 2.48
CA ALA A 347 -21.07 5.70 2.27
C ALA A 347 -20.86 4.49 1.35
N ASP A 348 -20.28 4.71 0.17
CA ASP A 348 -19.94 3.67 -0.81
C ASP A 348 -18.77 2.80 -0.32
N ASP A 349 -17.54 3.31 -0.42
CA ASP A 349 -16.39 2.92 0.42
C ASP A 349 -16.58 3.51 1.83
N ASN A 350 -16.83 2.75 2.90
CA ASN A 350 -17.21 1.33 2.95
C ASN A 350 -18.30 1.06 4.02
N ALA A 351 -19.21 2.02 4.21
CA ALA A 351 -20.41 1.75 5.00
C ALA A 351 -21.29 0.71 4.28
N SER A 352 -21.41 0.75 2.94
CA SER A 352 -22.23 -0.19 2.16
C SER A 352 -21.87 -1.67 2.41
N GLY A 353 -20.58 -2.02 2.34
CA GLY A 353 -20.09 -3.36 2.67
C GLY A 353 -20.29 -3.71 4.14
N THR A 354 -20.05 -2.75 5.04
CA THR A 354 -20.32 -2.94 6.49
C THR A 354 -21.79 -3.27 6.75
N CYS A 355 -22.73 -2.56 6.12
CA CYS A 355 -24.17 -2.80 6.28
C CYS A 355 -24.55 -4.19 5.77
N THR A 356 -23.99 -4.60 4.64
CA THR A 356 -24.20 -5.95 4.06
C THR A 356 -23.74 -7.04 5.04
N VAL A 357 -22.63 -6.84 5.75
CA VAL A 357 -22.13 -7.76 6.80
C VAL A 357 -23.04 -7.79 8.03
N LEU A 358 -23.62 -6.66 8.44
CA LEU A 358 -24.58 -6.60 9.56
C LEU A 358 -25.88 -7.36 9.25
N GLU A 359 -26.42 -7.18 8.05
CA GLU A 359 -27.62 -7.87 7.56
C GLU A 359 -27.42 -9.37 7.39
N MET A 360 -26.29 -9.78 6.81
CA MET A 360 -25.92 -11.19 6.70
C MET A 360 -25.75 -11.84 8.08
N ALA A 361 -25.21 -11.10 9.05
CA ALA A 361 -25.12 -11.57 10.43
C ALA A 361 -26.51 -11.77 11.06
N GLU A 362 -27.45 -10.85 10.86
CA GLU A 362 -28.82 -10.96 11.37
C GLU A 362 -29.57 -12.14 10.73
N ALA A 363 -29.54 -12.25 9.40
CA ALA A 363 -30.16 -13.37 8.68
C ALA A 363 -29.64 -14.74 9.16
N MET A 364 -28.34 -14.86 9.46
CA MET A 364 -27.72 -16.10 9.93
C MET A 364 -27.93 -16.36 11.44
N ALA A 365 -27.96 -15.31 12.27
CA ALA A 365 -28.33 -15.42 13.68
C ALA A 365 -29.78 -15.90 13.82
N ARG A 366 -30.67 -15.30 13.03
CA ARG A 366 -32.08 -15.67 12.91
C ARG A 366 -32.23 -17.12 12.43
N ALA A 367 -31.54 -17.50 11.35
CA ALA A 367 -31.54 -18.89 10.86
C ALA A 367 -31.18 -19.87 11.98
N LYS A 368 -30.05 -19.65 12.67
CA LYS A 368 -29.62 -20.47 13.81
C LYS A 368 -30.63 -20.52 14.97
N SER A 369 -31.47 -19.50 15.14
CA SER A 369 -32.52 -19.47 16.17
C SER A 369 -33.80 -20.20 15.75
N GLU A 370 -34.09 -20.31 14.46
CA GLU A 370 -35.30 -20.93 13.91
C GLU A 370 -35.10 -22.42 13.54
N GLY A 371 -33.88 -22.86 13.19
CA GLY A 371 -33.50 -24.28 13.04
C GLY A 371 -32.75 -24.65 11.76
#